data_AF-A0A1M5WLN5-F1
#
_entry.id   AF-A0A1M5WLN5-F1
#
_cell.length_a   1.000
_cell.length_b   1.000
_cell.length_c   1.000
_cell.angle_alpha   90.00
_cell.angle_beta   90.00
_cell.angle_gamma   90.00
#
_symmetry.space_group_name_H-M   'P 1'
#
loop_
_entity.id
_entity.type
_entity.pdbx_description
1 polymer ?
#
loop_
_entity_poly.entity_id
_entity_poly.type
_entity_poly.pdbx_seq_one_letter_code
_entity_poly.pdbx_strand_id
1 'polypeptide(L)'
;MALEDSKKGFKGFTGFQIKILALIFMLFDHIHYFFEFTGKIPVAFSWIGRLAGDMFLFTMIEGYTHTSNRKKYFTRIYLMSVFMTLIKYIIQFSKPLQRGDGFCPENGIFSTFVILIIIFKGIDYIKEKKFFKGIGLTLSPFLISYAIAFIFQLLIIPNMSMDTANHIYVIVSSFIPSPFLVEGGLYVILTGIILYLFRENRKLQCIFFTIFILTWMIGMPLMYIRPISLKLMFTDYYEWMSVFAVIFMFLYNGEKGKSMKKLFYIFYPAHIYILYGLSVLIYYLKY
;
A
#
# COMPACT_ATOMS: atom_id res chain seq x y z
N MET A 1 -6.20 45.20 31.72
CA MET A 1 -6.50 45.28 30.29
C MET A 1 -6.09 43.94 29.68
N ALA A 2 -7.09 43.07 29.50
CA ALA A 2 -6.93 41.73 28.96
C ALA A 2 -6.56 41.84 27.48
N LEU A 3 -5.49 41.15 27.07
CA LEU A 3 -5.28 40.85 25.66
C LEU A 3 -6.06 39.56 25.35
N GLU A 4 -7.29 39.77 24.92
CA GLU A 4 -8.15 38.77 24.29
C GLU A 4 -7.41 38.11 23.12
N ASP A 5 -7.15 36.83 23.32
CA ASP A 5 -7.63 35.71 22.51
C ASP A 5 -7.73 35.81 20.97
N SER A 6 -7.21 34.74 20.36
CA SER A 6 -7.60 34.15 19.08
C SER A 6 -6.95 34.65 17.77
N LYS A 7 -5.61 34.56 17.69
CA LYS A 7 -5.06 33.96 16.46
C LYS A 7 -5.36 32.46 16.53
N LYS A 8 -6.53 32.03 16.05
CA LYS A 8 -6.76 30.63 15.65
C LYS A 8 -5.83 30.34 14.47
N GLY A 9 -4.55 30.14 14.76
CA GLY A 9 -3.60 29.57 13.81
C GLY A 9 -4.18 28.27 13.27
N PHE A 10 -3.91 27.98 12.00
CA PHE A 10 -4.36 26.75 11.35
C PHE A 10 -4.05 25.55 12.24
N LYS A 11 -5.07 25.01 12.92
CA LYS A 11 -4.98 23.74 13.63
C LYS A 11 -4.88 22.70 12.53
N GLY A 12 -3.66 22.20 12.29
CA GLY A 12 -3.38 21.20 11.26
C GLY A 12 -4.31 19.98 11.30
N PHE A 13 -4.20 19.09 10.32
CA PHE A 13 -5.05 17.92 10.23
C PHE A 13 -4.76 16.91 11.33
N THR A 14 -5.82 16.38 11.93
CA THR A 14 -5.74 15.17 12.76
C THR A 14 -5.52 13.93 11.88
N GLY A 15 -5.00 12.85 12.47
CA GLY A 15 -4.77 11.60 11.76
C GLY A 15 -6.06 10.99 11.22
N PHE A 16 -7.18 11.22 11.91
CA PHE A 16 -8.51 10.86 11.43
C PHE A 16 -8.87 11.61 10.13
N GLN A 17 -8.68 12.93 10.07
CA GLN A 17 -8.96 13.73 8.87
C GLN A 17 -8.09 13.31 7.70
N ILE A 18 -6.79 13.06 7.93
CA ILE A 18 -5.88 12.54 6.90
C ILE A 18 -6.39 11.20 6.36
N LYS A 19 -6.85 10.28 7.22
CA LYS A 19 -7.41 9.00 6.76
C LYS A 19 -8.69 9.14 5.95
N ILE A 20 -9.55 10.10 6.28
CA ILE A 20 -10.77 10.37 5.51
C ILE A 20 -10.40 10.93 4.12
N LEU A 21 -9.45 11.87 4.05
CA LEU A 21 -8.95 12.39 2.78
C LEU A 21 -8.30 11.28 1.94
N ALA A 22 -7.46 10.45 2.55
CA ALA A 22 -6.85 9.30 1.89
C ALA A 22 -7.90 8.32 1.35
N LEU A 23 -9.00 8.10 2.08
CA LEU A 23 -10.11 7.24 1.65
C LEU A 23 -10.83 7.83 0.42
N ILE A 24 -11.06 9.15 0.40
CA ILE A 24 -11.67 9.83 -0.75
C ILE A 24 -10.75 9.74 -1.97
N PHE A 25 -9.45 10.01 -1.81
CA PHE A 25 -8.49 9.91 -2.90
C PHE A 25 -8.35 8.48 -3.43
N MET A 26 -8.28 7.48 -2.55
CA MET A 26 -8.28 6.07 -2.92
C MET A 26 -9.52 5.70 -3.73
N LEU A 27 -10.69 6.25 -3.37
CA LEU A 27 -11.92 6.00 -4.11
C LEU A 27 -11.83 6.56 -5.54
N PHE A 28 -11.28 7.78 -5.73
CA PHE A 28 -11.05 8.30 -7.07
C PHE A 28 -10.10 7.42 -7.87
N ASP A 29 -8.99 6.99 -7.27
CA ASP A 29 -8.02 6.10 -7.92
C ASP A 29 -8.67 4.80 -8.40
N HIS A 30 -9.44 4.16 -7.52
CA HIS A 30 -10.08 2.89 -7.83
C HIS A 30 -11.23 3.04 -8.82
N ILE A 31 -11.95 4.16 -8.82
CA ILE A 31 -12.93 4.45 -9.88
C ILE A 31 -12.24 4.53 -11.24
N HIS A 32 -11.06 5.17 -11.34
CA HIS A 32 -10.29 5.14 -12.58
C HIS A 32 -9.82 3.73 -12.90
N TYR A 33 -9.11 3.06 -12.00
CA TYR A 33 -8.56 1.71 -12.18
C TYR A 33 -9.61 0.67 -12.63
N PHE A 34 -10.79 0.64 -12.01
CA PHE A 34 -11.82 -0.36 -12.35
C PHE A 34 -12.58 -0.04 -13.64
N PHE A 35 -12.71 1.24 -14.03
CA PHE A 35 -13.57 1.66 -15.16
C PHE A 35 -12.79 2.32 -16.31
N GLU A 36 -11.46 2.32 -16.29
CA GLU A 36 -10.59 2.87 -17.33
C GLU A 36 -10.92 2.30 -18.72
N PHE A 37 -11.27 1.02 -18.80
CA PHE A 37 -11.67 0.33 -20.06
C PHE A 37 -12.83 1.03 -20.81
N THR A 38 -13.62 1.85 -20.11
CA THR A 38 -14.71 2.60 -20.74
C THR A 38 -14.24 3.79 -21.57
N GLY A 39 -12.99 4.26 -21.36
CA GLY A 39 -12.44 5.48 -21.96
C GLY A 39 -13.09 6.79 -21.45
N LYS A 40 -13.97 6.72 -20.43
CA LYS A 40 -14.75 7.86 -19.95
C LYS A 40 -14.24 8.47 -18.65
N ILE A 41 -13.47 7.72 -17.85
CA ILE A 41 -12.97 8.22 -16.58
C ILE A 41 -11.65 8.97 -16.84
N PRO A 42 -11.51 10.24 -16.43
CA PRO A 42 -10.28 10.99 -16.64
C PRO A 42 -9.12 10.46 -15.79
N VAL A 43 -7.92 10.42 -16.35
CA VAL A 43 -6.66 10.07 -15.64
C VAL A 43 -6.38 10.94 -14.41
N ALA A 44 -6.94 12.16 -14.37
CA ALA A 44 -6.86 13.05 -13.21
C ALA A 44 -7.41 12.43 -11.91
N PHE A 45 -8.34 11.47 -12.01
CA PHE A 45 -8.80 10.69 -10.85
C PHE A 45 -7.65 9.90 -10.22
N SER A 46 -6.81 9.26 -11.05
CA SER A 46 -5.62 8.58 -10.56
C SER A 46 -4.53 9.56 -10.11
N TRP A 47 -4.34 10.71 -10.74
CA TRP A 47 -3.35 11.71 -10.26
C TRP A 47 -3.59 12.11 -8.80
N ILE A 48 -4.83 12.45 -8.46
CA ILE A 48 -5.22 12.76 -7.07
C ILE A 48 -5.21 11.48 -6.22
N GLY A 49 -5.60 10.36 -6.82
CA GLY A 49 -5.67 9.05 -6.20
C GLY A 49 -4.34 8.52 -5.66
N ARG A 50 -3.23 8.74 -6.37
CA ARG A 50 -1.89 8.27 -5.99
C ARG A 50 -1.44 8.74 -4.60
N LEU A 51 -1.95 9.87 -4.10
CA LEU A 51 -1.62 10.39 -2.77
C LEU A 51 -2.10 9.43 -1.65
N ALA A 52 -3.15 8.66 -1.90
CA ALA A 52 -3.82 7.86 -0.89
C ALA A 52 -2.89 6.80 -0.25
N GLY A 53 -2.09 6.10 -1.07
CA GLY A 53 -1.20 5.04 -0.60
C GLY A 53 -0.22 5.55 0.46
N ASP A 54 0.47 6.65 0.16
CA ASP A 54 1.45 7.26 1.05
C ASP A 54 0.81 7.90 2.29
N MET A 55 -0.39 8.46 2.18
CA MET A 55 -1.17 8.95 3.33
C MET A 55 -1.60 7.80 4.26
N PHE A 56 -2.05 6.67 3.70
CA PHE A 56 -2.38 5.48 4.49
C PHE A 56 -1.13 4.89 5.14
N LEU A 57 -0.03 4.80 4.41
CA LEU A 57 1.26 4.34 4.94
C LEU A 57 1.74 5.21 6.10
N PHE A 58 1.70 6.54 5.93
CA PHE A 58 2.03 7.50 6.98
C PHE A 58 1.17 7.29 8.22
N THR A 59 -0.16 7.24 8.07
CA THR A 59 -1.07 7.07 9.22
C THR A 59 -1.06 5.66 9.81
N MET A 60 -0.59 4.65 9.07
CA MET A 60 -0.30 3.30 9.56
C MET A 60 0.91 3.30 10.47
N ILE A 61 1.98 4.01 10.09
CA ILE A 61 3.18 4.20 10.92
C ILE A 61 2.83 4.90 12.23
N GLU A 62 2.11 6.01 12.19
CA GLU A 62 1.60 6.69 13.40
C GLU A 62 0.78 5.73 14.28
N GLY A 63 -0.08 4.93 13.66
CA GLY A 63 -0.88 3.92 14.34
C GLY A 63 -0.04 2.82 15.02
N TYR A 64 1.03 2.37 14.37
CA TYR A 64 1.97 1.38 14.91
C TYR A 64 2.82 1.95 16.05
N THR A 65 3.31 3.19 15.90
CA THR A 65 4.15 3.85 16.91
C THR A 65 3.39 4.11 18.21
N HIS A 66 2.12 4.50 18.14
CA HIS A 66 1.32 4.90 19.30
C HIS A 66 0.35 3.81 19.83
N THR A 67 0.35 2.60 19.26
CA THR A 67 -0.54 1.53 19.76
C THR A 67 -0.03 0.96 21.08
N SER A 68 -0.92 0.84 22.07
CA SER A 68 -0.61 0.16 23.35
C SER A 68 -0.51 -1.36 23.21
N ASN A 69 -1.13 -1.95 22.18
CA ASN A 69 -1.11 -3.39 21.94
C ASN A 69 -0.74 -3.70 20.48
N ARG A 70 0.55 -3.91 20.25
CA ARG A 70 1.12 -4.21 18.92
C ARG A 70 0.67 -5.58 18.40
N LYS A 71 0.50 -6.59 19.25
CA LYS A 71 0.03 -7.93 18.85
C LYS A 71 -1.37 -7.86 18.24
N LYS A 72 -2.32 -7.23 18.93
CA LYS A 72 -3.71 -7.07 18.43
C LYS A 72 -3.76 -6.18 17.18
N TYR A 73 -2.85 -5.21 17.04
CA TYR A 73 -2.73 -4.39 15.84
C TYR A 73 -2.27 -5.23 14.63
N PHE A 74 -1.17 -5.98 14.80
CA PHE A 74 -0.64 -6.88 13.79
C PHE A 74 -1.67 -7.93 13.37
N THR A 75 -2.32 -8.63 14.31
CA THR A 75 -3.31 -9.66 13.99
C THR A 75 -4.45 -9.14 13.12
N ARG A 76 -4.95 -7.91 13.36
CA ARG A 76 -6.01 -7.35 12.50
C ARG A 76 -5.56 -7.11 11.07
N ILE A 77 -4.33 -6.59 10.91
CA ILE A 77 -3.76 -6.31 9.58
C ILE A 77 -3.43 -7.64 8.87
N TYR A 78 -2.88 -8.61 9.58
CA TYR A 78 -2.59 -9.95 9.06
C TYR A 78 -3.85 -10.67 8.59
N LEU A 79 -4.91 -10.70 9.41
CA LEU A 79 -6.17 -11.33 9.00
C LEU A 79 -6.77 -10.67 7.76
N MET A 80 -6.66 -9.34 7.64
CA MET A 80 -7.13 -8.62 6.46
C MET A 80 -6.27 -8.90 5.22
N SER A 81 -4.94 -9.03 5.40
CA SER A 81 -4.01 -9.43 4.35
C SER A 81 -4.36 -10.82 3.79
N VAL A 82 -4.55 -11.81 4.67
CA VAL A 82 -4.95 -13.17 4.28
C VAL A 82 -6.30 -13.16 3.58
N PHE A 83 -7.30 -12.48 4.15
CA PHE A 83 -8.64 -12.38 3.58
C PHE A 83 -8.65 -11.79 2.17
N MET A 84 -8.00 -10.63 1.97
CA MET A 84 -7.89 -9.97 0.67
C MET A 84 -7.19 -10.86 -0.36
N THR A 85 -6.10 -11.50 0.06
CA THR A 85 -5.29 -12.34 -0.83
C THR A 85 -6.05 -13.61 -1.25
N LEU A 86 -6.78 -14.24 -0.33
CA LEU A 86 -7.63 -15.39 -0.65
C LEU A 86 -8.73 -15.02 -1.67
N ILE A 87 -9.41 -13.88 -1.49
CA ILE A 87 -10.43 -13.45 -2.46
C ILE A 87 -9.81 -13.16 -3.82
N LYS A 88 -8.65 -12.46 -3.85
CA LYS A 88 -7.90 -12.23 -5.10
C LYS A 88 -7.68 -13.53 -5.86
N TYR A 89 -7.22 -14.57 -5.18
CA TYR A 89 -6.93 -15.85 -5.82
C TYR A 89 -8.17 -16.67 -6.17
N ILE A 90 -9.26 -16.57 -5.39
CA ILE A 90 -10.55 -17.17 -5.76
C ILE A 90 -11.04 -16.58 -7.10
N ILE A 91 -10.96 -15.27 -7.27
CA ILE A 91 -11.31 -14.58 -8.53
C ILE A 91 -10.36 -15.01 -9.64
N GLN A 92 -9.05 -15.01 -9.39
CA GLN A 92 -8.03 -15.35 -10.39
C GLN A 92 -8.16 -16.79 -10.91
N PHE A 93 -8.53 -17.76 -10.07
CA PHE A 93 -8.69 -19.15 -10.52
C PHE A 93 -10.08 -19.47 -11.05
N SER A 94 -11.08 -18.65 -10.75
CA SER A 94 -12.45 -18.87 -11.21
C SER A 94 -12.72 -18.02 -12.44
N LYS A 95 -12.52 -18.57 -13.65
CA LYS A 95 -12.83 -17.86 -14.92
C LYS A 95 -14.20 -17.17 -14.93
N PRO A 96 -15.30 -17.75 -14.41
CA PRO A 96 -16.59 -17.07 -14.37
C PRO A 96 -16.64 -15.81 -13.50
N LEU A 97 -15.71 -15.68 -12.54
CA LEU A 97 -15.58 -14.51 -11.67
C LEU A 97 -14.68 -13.43 -12.26
N GLN A 98 -13.96 -13.71 -13.35
CA GLN A 98 -13.14 -12.73 -14.06
C GLN A 98 -14.01 -11.82 -14.92
N ARG A 99 -13.56 -10.58 -15.12
CA ARG A 99 -14.15 -9.71 -16.15
C ARG A 99 -13.84 -10.30 -17.54
N GLY A 100 -14.68 -10.00 -18.55
CA GLY A 100 -14.58 -10.63 -19.87
C GLY A 100 -13.25 -10.42 -20.62
N ASP A 101 -12.45 -9.44 -20.22
CA ASP A 101 -11.08 -9.17 -20.70
C ASP A 101 -9.97 -9.89 -19.90
N GLY A 102 -10.33 -10.72 -18.91
CA GLY A 102 -9.41 -11.39 -18.00
C GLY A 102 -8.93 -10.51 -16.84
N PHE A 103 -9.44 -9.29 -16.70
CA PHE A 103 -9.05 -8.40 -15.61
C PHE A 103 -9.46 -8.95 -14.24
N CYS A 104 -8.51 -8.93 -13.31
CA CYS A 104 -8.69 -9.32 -11.91
C CYS A 104 -8.14 -8.21 -10.99
N PRO A 105 -8.80 -7.90 -9.86
CA PRO A 105 -8.29 -6.92 -8.90
C PRO A 105 -6.97 -7.39 -8.28
N GLU A 106 -5.93 -6.57 -8.33
CA GLU A 106 -4.63 -6.88 -7.73
C GLU A 106 -4.39 -6.25 -6.36
N ASN A 107 -5.32 -5.40 -5.89
CA ASN A 107 -5.21 -4.62 -4.67
C ASN A 107 -5.14 -5.52 -3.41
N GLY A 108 -4.20 -5.20 -2.51
CA GLY A 108 -3.86 -5.99 -1.32
C GLY A 108 -2.85 -5.33 -0.36
N ILE A 109 -2.90 -4.00 -0.17
CA ILE A 109 -1.89 -3.21 0.59
C ILE A 109 -1.65 -3.70 2.03
N PHE A 110 -2.63 -4.38 2.63
CA PHE A 110 -2.49 -4.96 3.97
C PHE A 110 -1.34 -5.97 4.04
N SER A 111 -1.07 -6.70 2.96
CA SER A 111 0.07 -7.63 2.88
C SER A 111 1.41 -6.89 2.95
N THR A 112 1.51 -5.71 2.32
CA THR A 112 2.66 -4.80 2.46
C THR A 112 2.79 -4.30 3.90
N PHE A 113 1.69 -3.96 4.57
CA PHE A 113 1.71 -3.52 5.96
C PHE A 113 2.14 -4.63 6.94
N VAL A 114 1.79 -5.90 6.68
CA VAL A 114 2.30 -7.05 7.47
C VAL A 114 3.83 -7.07 7.43
N ILE A 115 4.41 -6.99 6.22
CA ILE A 115 5.86 -6.99 6.02
C ILE A 115 6.51 -5.80 6.73
N LEU A 116 5.95 -4.60 6.55
CA LEU A 116 6.47 -3.38 7.17
C LEU A 116 6.46 -3.45 8.70
N ILE A 117 5.40 -3.99 9.32
CA ILE A 117 5.35 -4.12 10.79
C ILE A 117 6.44 -5.06 11.32
N ILE A 118 6.75 -6.14 10.59
CA ILE A 118 7.85 -7.05 10.92
C ILE A 118 9.19 -6.28 10.84
N ILE A 119 9.40 -5.54 9.75
CA ILE A 119 10.59 -4.71 9.54
C ILE A 119 10.73 -3.64 10.63
N PHE A 120 9.65 -2.92 10.96
CA PHE A 120 9.67 -1.87 12.00
C PHE A 120 10.06 -2.43 13.36
N LYS A 121 9.57 -3.63 13.70
CA LYS A 121 9.97 -4.33 14.92
C LYS A 121 11.44 -4.75 14.88
N GLY A 122 11.95 -5.14 13.72
CA GLY A 122 13.38 -5.39 13.51
C GLY A 122 14.22 -4.13 13.75
N ILE A 123 13.82 -3.00 13.16
CA ILE A 123 14.45 -1.68 13.35
C ILE A 123 14.42 -1.27 14.83
N ASP A 124 13.32 -1.49 15.54
CA ASP A 124 13.24 -1.20 16.98
C ASP A 124 14.28 -2.00 17.78
N TYR A 125 14.46 -3.30 17.48
CA TYR A 125 15.52 -4.09 18.13
C TYR A 125 16.93 -3.59 17.79
N ILE A 126 17.17 -3.11 16.57
CA ILE A 126 18.46 -2.50 16.20
C ILE A 126 18.70 -1.24 17.05
N LYS A 127 17.68 -0.37 17.18
CA LYS A 127 17.73 0.82 18.05
C LYS A 127 18.00 0.45 19.52
N GLU A 128 17.47 -0.67 19.99
CA GLU A 128 17.74 -1.25 21.33
C GLU A 128 19.12 -1.95 21.44
N LYS A 129 20.01 -1.82 20.45
CA LYS A 129 21.33 -2.47 20.38
C LYS A 129 21.29 -4.01 20.31
N LYS A 130 20.14 -4.62 20.01
CA LYS A 130 19.96 -6.07 19.80
C LYS A 130 20.18 -6.41 18.33
N PHE A 131 21.38 -6.14 17.81
CA PHE A 131 21.67 -6.15 16.37
C PHE A 131 21.31 -7.45 15.65
N PHE A 132 21.77 -8.62 16.13
CA PHE A 132 21.48 -9.90 15.49
C PHE A 132 19.97 -10.18 15.37
N LYS A 133 19.23 -9.94 16.45
CA LYS A 133 17.78 -10.12 16.47
C LYS A 133 17.07 -9.12 15.55
N GLY A 134 17.54 -7.87 15.53
CA GLY A 134 16.96 -6.81 14.73
C GLY A 134 17.22 -6.96 13.24
N ILE A 135 18.45 -7.25 12.83
CA ILE A 135 18.82 -7.55 11.44
C ILE A 135 18.09 -8.80 10.96
N GLY A 136 18.12 -9.87 11.76
CA GLY A 136 17.42 -11.12 11.44
C GLY A 136 15.92 -10.91 11.19
N LEU A 137 15.24 -10.14 12.05
CA LEU A 137 13.82 -9.86 11.87
C LEU A 137 13.51 -8.89 10.72
N THR A 138 14.42 -7.94 10.44
CA THR A 138 14.26 -7.01 9.31
C THR A 138 14.38 -7.75 7.98
N LEU A 139 15.32 -8.68 7.88
CA LEU A 139 15.56 -9.47 6.67
C LEU A 139 14.64 -10.69 6.54
N SER A 140 13.96 -11.11 7.62
CA SER A 140 13.17 -12.34 7.62
C SER A 140 12.12 -12.42 6.51
N PRO A 141 11.36 -11.36 6.14
CA PRO A 141 10.40 -11.48 5.03
C PRO A 141 11.05 -11.84 3.69
N PHE A 142 12.25 -11.32 3.43
CA PHE A 142 13.02 -11.61 2.21
C PHE A 142 13.60 -13.01 2.24
N LEU A 143 14.24 -13.38 3.37
CA LEU A 143 14.85 -14.70 3.54
C LEU A 143 13.81 -15.82 3.49
N ILE A 144 12.65 -15.64 4.15
CA ILE A 144 11.55 -16.60 4.12
C ILE A 144 11.00 -16.73 2.70
N SER A 145 10.82 -15.63 1.97
CA SER A 145 10.31 -15.68 0.60
C SER A 145 11.26 -16.40 -0.35
N TYR A 146 12.57 -16.14 -0.22
CA TYR A 146 13.59 -16.86 -0.99
C TYR A 146 13.63 -18.35 -0.62
N ALA A 147 13.57 -18.68 0.68
CA ALA A 147 13.54 -20.06 1.14
C ALA A 147 12.30 -20.81 0.62
N ILE A 148 11.11 -20.20 0.66
CA ILE A 148 9.89 -20.77 0.09
C ILE A 148 10.08 -21.01 -1.41
N ALA A 149 10.53 -20.02 -2.18
CA ALA A 149 10.74 -20.16 -3.61
C ALA A 149 11.76 -21.28 -3.93
N PHE A 150 12.86 -21.36 -3.18
CA PHE A 150 13.88 -22.39 -3.33
C PHE A 150 13.33 -23.79 -3.03
N ILE A 151 12.63 -23.97 -1.91
CA ILE A 151 11.98 -25.24 -1.55
C ILE A 151 10.95 -25.63 -2.61
N PHE A 152 10.18 -24.65 -3.09
CA PHE A 152 9.18 -24.85 -4.12
C PHE A 152 9.80 -25.34 -5.43
N GLN A 153 10.88 -24.71 -5.86
CA GLN A 153 11.65 -25.09 -7.04
C GLN A 153 12.28 -26.49 -6.92
N LEU A 154 12.77 -26.84 -5.72
CA LEU A 154 13.47 -28.12 -5.50
C LEU A 154 12.50 -29.30 -5.34
N LEU A 155 11.39 -29.09 -4.62
CA LEU A 155 10.52 -30.19 -4.17
C LEU A 155 9.18 -30.25 -4.90
N ILE A 156 8.63 -29.13 -5.37
CA ILE A 156 7.28 -29.10 -5.95
C ILE A 156 7.33 -29.13 -7.47
N ILE A 157 8.08 -28.20 -8.08
CA ILE A 157 8.14 -28.05 -9.55
C ILE A 157 8.57 -29.35 -10.28
N PRO A 158 9.57 -30.13 -9.81
CA PRO A 158 9.98 -31.35 -10.52
C PRO A 158 9.00 -32.52 -10.37
N ASN A 159 8.14 -32.49 -9.35
CA ASN A 159 7.33 -33.63 -8.94
C ASN A 159 5.83 -33.46 -9.23
N MET A 160 5.40 -32.28 -9.70
CA MET A 160 3.99 -31.96 -9.93
C MET A 160 3.79 -31.22 -11.25
N SER A 161 2.57 -31.26 -11.79
CA SER A 161 2.21 -30.41 -12.92
C SER A 161 2.30 -28.92 -12.54
N MET A 162 2.60 -28.07 -13.52
CA MET A 162 2.72 -26.62 -13.31
C MET A 162 1.44 -26.02 -12.70
N ASP A 163 0.26 -26.49 -13.11
CA ASP A 163 -1.03 -26.02 -12.57
C ASP A 163 -1.17 -26.35 -11.08
N THR A 164 -0.89 -27.60 -10.69
CA THR A 164 -0.94 -28.03 -9.29
C THR A 164 0.06 -27.24 -8.46
N ALA A 165 1.27 -27.04 -8.98
CA ALA A 165 2.29 -26.24 -8.34
C ALA A 165 1.80 -24.79 -8.14
N ASN A 166 1.28 -24.15 -9.17
CA ASN A 166 0.76 -22.78 -9.07
C ASN A 166 -0.34 -22.65 -7.99
N HIS A 167 -1.26 -23.62 -7.89
CA HIS A 167 -2.27 -23.62 -6.83
C HIS A 167 -1.66 -23.71 -5.43
N ILE A 168 -0.67 -24.60 -5.23
CA ILE A 168 0.01 -24.73 -3.93
C ILE A 168 0.76 -23.44 -3.58
N TYR A 169 1.52 -22.89 -4.53
CA TYR A 169 2.28 -21.65 -4.33
C TYR A 169 1.37 -20.50 -3.89
N VAL A 170 0.23 -20.36 -4.57
CA VAL A 170 -0.77 -19.35 -4.28
C VAL A 170 -1.36 -19.53 -2.86
N ILE A 171 -1.70 -20.74 -2.44
CA ILE A 171 -2.18 -21.02 -1.08
C ILE A 171 -1.12 -20.58 -0.05
N VAL A 172 0.14 -20.96 -0.23
CA VAL A 172 1.23 -20.59 0.68
C VAL A 172 1.40 -19.06 0.74
N SER A 173 1.43 -18.39 -0.41
CA SER A 173 1.58 -16.93 -0.49
C SER A 173 0.41 -16.15 0.12
N SER A 174 -0.77 -16.77 0.25
CA SER A 174 -1.93 -16.16 0.93
C SER A 174 -1.72 -16.00 2.43
N PHE A 175 -0.91 -16.86 3.05
CA PHE A 175 -0.61 -16.81 4.48
C PHE A 175 0.75 -16.18 4.80
N ILE A 176 1.67 -16.20 3.83
CA ILE A 176 3.03 -15.67 3.97
C ILE A 176 3.28 -14.66 2.84
N PRO A 177 3.02 -13.36 3.09
CA PRO A 177 3.27 -12.32 2.10
C PRO A 177 4.74 -12.26 1.68
N SER A 178 4.98 -12.21 0.37
CA SER A 178 6.31 -12.03 -0.21
C SER A 178 6.58 -10.56 -0.55
N PRO A 179 7.71 -9.95 -0.12
CA PRO A 179 8.03 -8.56 -0.42
C PRO A 179 8.18 -8.28 -1.92
N PHE A 180 8.30 -9.34 -2.74
CA PHE A 180 8.41 -9.26 -4.19
C PHE A 180 7.05 -9.30 -4.91
N LEU A 181 5.97 -9.71 -4.22
CA LEU A 181 4.64 -9.92 -4.82
C LEU A 181 3.54 -9.05 -4.20
N VAL A 182 3.85 -8.33 -3.12
CA VAL A 182 2.88 -7.43 -2.48
C VAL A 182 2.63 -6.18 -3.30
N GLU A 183 1.47 -5.55 -3.10
CA GLU A 183 1.09 -4.30 -3.74
C GLU A 183 2.15 -3.20 -3.49
N GLY A 184 2.62 -2.60 -4.59
CA GLY A 184 3.68 -1.58 -4.59
C GLY A 184 5.11 -2.11 -4.35
N GLY A 185 5.26 -3.40 -4.06
CA GLY A 185 6.54 -4.11 -3.99
C GLY A 185 7.60 -3.44 -3.10
N LEU A 186 8.86 -3.52 -3.55
CA LEU A 186 10.01 -2.94 -2.85
C LEU A 186 9.90 -1.43 -2.67
N TYR A 187 9.27 -0.73 -3.62
CA TYR A 187 9.10 0.71 -3.57
C TYR A 187 8.34 1.14 -2.31
N VAL A 188 7.14 0.59 -2.08
CA VAL A 188 6.34 0.94 -0.89
C VAL A 188 7.01 0.47 0.41
N ILE A 189 7.73 -0.66 0.37
CA ILE A 189 8.51 -1.14 1.52
C ILE A 189 9.60 -0.13 1.90
N LEU A 190 10.38 0.35 0.92
CA LEU A 190 11.41 1.35 1.12
C LEU A 190 10.82 2.69 1.58
N THR A 191 9.72 3.15 0.98
CA THR A 191 8.98 4.33 1.44
C THR A 191 8.56 4.18 2.90
N GLY A 192 8.03 3.02 3.28
CA GLY A 192 7.62 2.73 4.66
C GLY A 192 8.79 2.75 5.64
N ILE A 193 9.94 2.19 5.24
CA ILE A 193 11.18 2.24 6.04
C ILE A 193 11.64 3.68 6.23
N ILE A 194 11.71 4.48 5.16
CA ILE A 194 12.12 5.89 5.21
C ILE A 194 11.21 6.68 6.15
N LEU A 195 9.89 6.58 5.95
CA LEU A 195 8.92 7.24 6.80
C LEU A 195 9.04 6.80 8.26
N TYR A 196 9.31 5.51 8.51
CA TYR A 196 9.48 4.99 9.87
C TYR A 196 10.77 5.46 10.55
N LEU A 197 11.90 5.48 9.83
CA LEU A 197 13.20 5.88 10.37
C LEU A 197 13.18 7.33 10.85
N PHE A 198 12.58 8.23 10.06
CA PHE A 198 12.53 9.66 10.34
C PHE A 198 11.26 10.13 11.06
N ARG A 199 10.41 9.22 11.54
CA ARG A 199 9.10 9.54 12.18
C ARG A 199 9.17 10.55 13.33
N GLU A 200 10.30 10.63 14.02
CA GLU A 200 10.52 11.53 15.16
C GLU A 200 10.77 12.98 14.72
N ASN A 201 11.23 13.21 13.48
CA ASN A 201 11.47 14.53 12.93
C ASN A 201 10.68 14.71 11.63
N ARG A 202 9.54 15.42 11.73
CA ARG A 202 8.60 15.64 10.62
C ARG A 202 9.25 16.26 9.38
N LYS A 203 10.18 17.20 9.58
CA LYS A 203 10.86 17.88 8.46
C LYS A 203 11.74 16.90 7.69
N LEU A 204 12.57 16.13 8.40
CA LEU A 204 13.43 15.11 7.77
C LEU A 204 12.58 14.01 7.12
N GLN A 205 11.50 13.57 7.77
CA GLN A 205 10.57 12.59 7.22
C GLN A 205 10.03 13.05 5.86
N CYS A 206 9.57 14.29 5.75
CA CYS A 206 9.05 14.87 4.51
C CYS A 206 10.14 15.03 3.44
N ILE A 207 11.34 15.45 3.83
CA ILE A 207 12.48 15.65 2.90
C ILE A 207 12.91 14.31 2.29
N PHE A 208 13.22 13.31 3.12
CA PHE A 208 13.68 12.02 2.62
C PHE A 208 12.61 11.26 1.85
N PHE A 209 11.34 11.37 2.28
CA PHE A 209 10.21 10.90 1.48
C PHE A 209 10.19 11.55 0.10
N THR A 210 10.18 12.87 0.03
CA THR A 210 10.10 13.62 -1.24
C THR A 210 11.25 13.27 -2.19
N ILE A 211 12.49 13.27 -1.67
CA ILE A 211 13.68 12.93 -2.46
C ILE A 211 13.56 11.50 -3.01
N PHE A 212 13.16 10.53 -2.18
CA PHE A 212 13.05 9.14 -2.60
C PHE A 212 11.98 8.95 -3.68
N ILE A 213 10.78 9.51 -3.48
CA ILE A 213 9.66 9.39 -4.43
C ILE A 213 10.05 9.99 -5.78
N LEU A 214 10.57 11.22 -5.81
CA LEU A 214 10.95 11.88 -7.06
C LEU A 214 12.11 11.14 -7.75
N THR A 215 13.10 10.68 -7.00
CA THR A 215 14.24 9.92 -7.57
C THR A 215 13.76 8.60 -8.17
N TRP A 216 12.89 7.87 -7.47
CA TRP A 216 12.39 6.58 -7.94
C TRP A 216 11.44 6.74 -9.13
N MET A 217 10.44 7.61 -8.99
CA MET A 217 9.31 7.71 -9.93
C MET A 217 9.60 8.59 -11.15
N ILE A 218 10.57 9.50 -11.07
CA ILE A 218 10.99 10.31 -12.23
C ILE A 218 12.34 9.82 -12.76
N GLY A 219 13.29 9.53 -11.88
CA GLY A 219 14.63 9.10 -12.27
C GLY A 219 14.62 7.82 -13.10
N MET A 220 13.90 6.78 -12.67
CA MET A 220 13.84 5.51 -13.41
C MET A 220 13.21 5.70 -14.80
N PRO A 221 11.99 6.28 -14.97
CA PRO A 221 11.45 6.55 -16.30
C PRO A 221 12.37 7.38 -17.20
N LEU A 222 13.02 8.42 -16.67
CA LEU A 222 13.98 9.24 -17.45
C LEU A 222 15.24 8.48 -17.86
N MET A 223 15.59 7.37 -17.22
CA MET A 223 16.72 6.53 -17.65
C MET A 223 16.34 5.62 -18.83
N TYR A 224 15.10 5.14 -18.91
CA TYR A 224 14.67 4.14 -19.90
C TYR A 224 13.88 4.71 -21.08
N ILE A 225 13.17 5.84 -20.90
CA ILE A 225 12.32 6.41 -21.95
C ILE A 225 13.14 7.32 -22.87
N ARG A 226 13.17 6.99 -24.17
CA ARG A 226 13.76 7.82 -25.23
C ARG A 226 12.80 7.89 -26.43
N PRO A 227 12.44 9.09 -26.93
CA PRO A 227 12.77 10.42 -26.41
C PRO A 227 12.02 10.74 -25.10
N ILE A 228 12.61 11.60 -24.26
CA ILE A 228 11.94 12.08 -23.03
C ILE A 228 10.71 12.89 -23.45
N SER A 229 9.53 12.50 -22.96
CA SER A 229 8.27 13.19 -23.23
C SER A 229 7.60 13.56 -21.91
N LEU A 230 7.41 14.87 -21.69
CA LEU A 230 6.67 15.37 -20.54
C LEU A 230 5.24 14.84 -20.52
N LYS A 231 4.62 14.64 -21.68
CA LYS A 231 3.26 14.09 -21.77
C LYS A 231 3.15 12.74 -21.07
N LEU A 232 4.14 11.86 -21.26
CA LEU A 232 4.17 10.52 -20.65
C LEU A 232 4.20 10.58 -19.12
N MET A 233 4.80 11.63 -18.53
CA MET A 233 4.82 11.83 -17.06
C MET A 233 3.44 12.14 -16.46
N PHE A 234 2.47 12.51 -17.30
CA PHE A 234 1.10 12.78 -16.89
C PHE A 234 0.11 11.73 -17.41
N THR A 235 0.50 10.85 -18.34
CA THR A 235 -0.39 9.80 -18.87
C THR A 235 -0.06 8.40 -18.36
N ASP A 236 1.20 7.98 -18.43
CA ASP A 236 1.61 6.59 -18.18
C ASP A 236 2.48 6.46 -16.92
N TYR A 237 3.23 7.52 -16.59
CA TYR A 237 4.18 7.55 -15.47
C TYR A 237 3.77 8.57 -14.40
N TYR A 238 2.47 8.72 -14.14
CA TYR A 238 1.95 9.70 -13.17
C TYR A 238 2.13 9.28 -11.69
N GLU A 239 2.78 8.16 -11.40
CA GLU A 239 3.00 7.67 -10.03
C GLU A 239 3.74 8.68 -9.14
N TRP A 240 4.58 9.55 -9.71
CA TRP A 240 5.29 10.61 -8.96
C TRP A 240 4.35 11.59 -8.25
N MET A 241 3.07 11.69 -8.67
CA MET A 241 2.05 12.50 -8.01
C MET A 241 1.86 12.14 -6.54
N SER A 242 2.21 10.90 -6.14
CA SER A 242 2.14 10.47 -4.74
C SER A 242 2.98 11.35 -3.81
N VAL A 243 3.99 12.05 -4.32
CA VAL A 243 4.82 13.02 -3.59
C VAL A 243 3.99 14.08 -2.87
N PHE A 244 2.83 14.48 -3.43
CA PHE A 244 1.97 15.49 -2.84
C PHE A 244 1.31 15.04 -1.52
N ALA A 245 1.37 13.74 -1.18
CA ALA A 245 1.01 13.26 0.15
C ALA A 245 1.82 13.97 1.26
N VAL A 246 3.02 14.46 0.94
CA VAL A 246 3.87 15.25 1.85
C VAL A 246 3.16 16.47 2.43
N ILE A 247 2.23 17.07 1.68
CA ILE A 247 1.44 18.23 2.14
C ILE A 247 0.64 17.84 3.39
N PHE A 248 -0.05 16.70 3.34
CA PHE A 248 -0.86 16.22 4.46
C PHE A 248 0.00 15.68 5.61
N MET A 249 1.15 15.09 5.30
CA MET A 249 2.11 14.69 6.34
C MET A 249 2.63 15.92 7.09
N PHE A 250 2.99 16.99 6.39
CA PHE A 250 3.53 18.21 7.01
C PHE A 250 2.47 18.96 7.83
N LEU A 251 1.22 18.98 7.35
CA LEU A 251 0.09 19.59 8.03
C LEU A 251 -0.49 18.74 9.17
N TYR A 252 0.03 17.53 9.42
CA TYR A 252 -0.42 16.69 10.53
C TYR A 252 -0.10 17.32 11.89
N ASN A 253 -1.10 17.41 12.76
CA ASN A 253 -0.98 18.09 14.04
C ASN A 253 -0.54 17.20 15.23
N GLY A 254 -0.26 15.91 14.99
CA GLY A 254 0.12 14.95 16.04
C GLY A 254 -1.07 14.31 16.77
N GLU A 255 -2.29 14.79 16.57
CA GLU A 255 -3.47 14.22 17.22
C GLU A 255 -4.08 13.09 16.38
N LYS A 256 -4.42 11.99 17.04
CA LYS A 256 -5.10 10.86 16.41
C LYS A 256 -6.49 11.22 15.85
N GLY A 257 -7.21 12.13 16.51
CA GLY A 257 -8.63 12.43 16.22
C GLY A 257 -9.57 11.25 16.54
N LYS A 258 -10.75 11.23 15.89
CA LYS A 258 -11.78 10.20 16.10
C LYS A 258 -11.30 8.79 15.73
N SER A 259 -11.72 7.76 16.47
CA SER A 259 -11.37 6.37 16.18
C SER A 259 -12.51 5.61 15.50
N MET A 260 -12.45 5.48 14.16
CA MET A 260 -13.42 4.71 13.37
C MET A 260 -12.79 3.45 12.77
N LYS A 261 -12.33 2.53 13.63
CA LYS A 261 -11.61 1.32 13.18
C LYS A 261 -12.43 0.51 12.15
N LYS A 262 -13.70 0.23 12.46
CA LYS A 262 -14.58 -0.59 11.60
C LYS A 262 -14.70 0.01 10.19
N LEU A 263 -14.84 1.34 10.08
CA LEU A 263 -14.91 2.01 8.78
C LEU A 263 -13.69 1.68 7.93
N PHE A 264 -12.48 1.90 8.42
CA PHE A 264 -11.27 1.71 7.61
C PHE A 264 -10.99 0.25 7.24
N TYR A 265 -11.30 -0.70 8.13
CA TYR A 265 -11.08 -2.12 7.86
C TYR A 265 -12.16 -2.76 6.98
N ILE A 266 -13.41 -2.28 7.04
CA ILE A 266 -14.50 -2.81 6.20
C ILE A 266 -14.55 -2.10 4.86
N PHE A 267 -14.34 -0.79 4.83
CA PHE A 267 -14.42 0.01 3.61
C PHE A 267 -13.43 -0.50 2.57
N TYR A 268 -12.17 -0.79 2.95
CA TYR A 268 -11.15 -1.22 2.00
C TYR A 268 -11.55 -2.46 1.18
N PRO A 269 -11.84 -3.64 1.77
CA PRO A 269 -12.32 -4.78 1.00
C PRO A 269 -13.65 -4.49 0.29
N ALA A 270 -14.59 -3.82 0.96
CA ALA A 270 -15.91 -3.60 0.40
C ALA A 270 -15.87 -2.78 -0.90
N HIS A 271 -15.20 -1.63 -0.92
CA HIS A 271 -15.19 -0.78 -2.11
C HIS A 271 -14.42 -1.43 -3.27
N ILE A 272 -13.33 -2.16 -3.02
CA ILE A 272 -12.60 -2.91 -4.06
C ILE A 272 -13.54 -3.90 -4.75
N TYR A 273 -14.20 -4.78 -3.99
CA TYR A 273 -15.01 -5.84 -4.59
C TYR A 273 -16.37 -5.34 -5.11
N ILE A 274 -16.92 -4.26 -4.54
CA ILE A 274 -18.11 -3.60 -5.09
C ILE A 274 -17.79 -2.95 -6.44
N LEU A 275 -16.71 -2.14 -6.52
CA LEU A 275 -16.30 -1.50 -7.78
C LEU A 275 -15.93 -2.56 -8.82
N TYR A 276 -15.25 -3.63 -8.42
CA TYR A 276 -14.96 -4.75 -9.29
C TYR A 276 -16.24 -5.40 -9.84
N GLY A 277 -17.20 -5.78 -9.00
CA GLY A 277 -18.47 -6.37 -9.44
C GLY A 277 -19.26 -5.46 -10.38
N LEU A 278 -19.27 -4.16 -10.11
CA LEU A 278 -19.85 -3.17 -11.02
C LEU A 278 -19.08 -3.09 -12.35
N SER A 279 -17.75 -3.15 -12.33
CA SER A 279 -16.94 -3.15 -13.55
C SER A 279 -17.22 -4.39 -14.41
N VAL A 280 -17.40 -5.56 -13.79
CA VAL A 280 -17.77 -6.81 -14.48
C VAL A 280 -19.15 -6.67 -15.11
N LEU A 281 -20.14 -6.18 -14.35
CA LEU A 281 -21.50 -5.97 -14.85
C LEU A 281 -21.53 -5.00 -16.04
N ILE A 282 -20.88 -3.85 -15.93
CA ILE A 282 -20.84 -2.85 -17.01
C ILE A 282 -20.12 -3.39 -18.24
N TYR A 283 -19.06 -4.17 -18.07
CA TYR A 283 -18.34 -4.80 -19.16
C TYR A 283 -19.30 -5.69 -19.96
N TYR A 284 -19.93 -6.68 -19.33
CA TYR A 284 -20.84 -7.61 -20.02
C TYR A 284 -22.08 -6.96 -20.64
N LEU A 285 -22.54 -5.82 -20.12
CA LEU A 285 -23.69 -5.10 -20.69
C LEU A 285 -23.36 -4.35 -21.99
N LYS A 286 -22.07 -4.11 -22.28
CA LYS A 286 -21.67 -3.16 -23.34
C LYS A 286 -20.56 -3.68 -24.26
N TYR A 287 -19.78 -4.66 -23.81
CA TYR A 287 -18.61 -5.23 -24.48
C TYR A 287 -18.68 -6.75 -24.44
#